data_AF-A0A8D8LDN0-F1
#
_entry.id   AF-A0A8D8LDN0-F1
#
_cell.length_a   1.000
_cell.length_b   1.000
_cell.length_c   1.000
_cell.angle_alpha   90.00
_cell.angle_beta   90.00
_cell.angle_gamma   90.00
#
_symmetry.space_group_name_H-M   'P 1'
#
loop_
_entity.id
_entity.type
_entity.pdbx_description
1 polymer ?
#
loop_
_entity_poly.entity_id
_entity_poly.type
_entity_poly.pdbx_seq_one_letter_code
_entity_poly.pdbx_strand_id
1 'polypeptide(L)'
;MNIPLHFLKLSIRLNRMKIGSSLLLLSRRHTDSSMTDALSILTDHLVQRRIEKRMDKEGVLFTDLDKNYNILLDLNMNDSEMELLDTIKAYLKKYVDRKDVPAKPPIKLLDNLAYYFIQRNDLEGLQLIISVHKLDYVEFVRNGEFKHYLIDYYRHTNRIDASFEIINDYYKLNNSLHFLMKLSLKTLISSVVLNHSEATLVRLISRVKSFSSTYNEHYPIFILWKSLFSSEWHSDQTEARQLFLAYPEVQVYVSIICVNFSVELLNQKKVQAVETLLEWFLELKNKDDSGEEKYKKQCVLLMRSLFDYQCMARNQRACTEIVKSSYELDLPLTEDQKVQFFNVLLRNPIEKKLITPLHKTVYPLKF
;
A
#
# COMPACT_ATOMS: atom_id res chain seq x y z
N MET A 1 -32.55 0.33 -25.53
CA MET A 1 -31.41 0.05 -26.42
C MET A 1 -30.17 -0.04 -25.54
N ASN A 2 -29.83 -1.18 -24.94
CA ASN A 2 -29.34 -2.43 -25.52
C ASN A 2 -28.06 -2.29 -26.38
N ILE A 3 -26.95 -2.47 -25.65
CA ILE A 3 -25.69 -3.16 -25.99
C ILE A 3 -24.78 -2.49 -27.06
N PRO A 4 -23.49 -2.87 -27.14
CA PRO A 4 -22.36 -2.27 -26.43
C PRO A 4 -21.22 -1.93 -27.42
N LEU A 5 -20.01 -1.62 -26.95
CA LEU A 5 -18.82 -1.95 -27.74
C LEU A 5 -17.67 -2.44 -26.85
N HIS A 6 -17.13 -3.55 -27.32
CA HIS A 6 -16.28 -4.55 -26.72
C HIS A 6 -14.89 -4.47 -27.40
N PHE A 7 -13.90 -5.18 -26.85
CA PHE A 7 -12.56 -5.51 -27.44
C PHE A 7 -11.45 -4.44 -27.32
N LEU A 8 -10.17 -4.75 -27.04
CA LEU A 8 -9.39 -5.99 -27.23
C LEU A 8 -8.38 -6.24 -26.08
N LYS A 9 -8.26 -7.52 -25.69
CA LYS A 9 -7.03 -8.16 -25.17
C LYS A 9 -6.20 -8.68 -26.35
N LEU A 10 -4.87 -8.80 -26.18
CA LEU A 10 -4.08 -9.88 -26.79
C LEU A 10 -2.74 -10.05 -26.06
N SER A 11 -2.18 -11.24 -26.18
CA SER A 11 -1.35 -11.98 -25.22
C SER A 11 -0.13 -12.59 -25.93
N ILE A 12 0.85 -13.10 -25.14
CA ILE A 12 1.65 -14.33 -25.41
C ILE A 12 2.80 -14.21 -26.44
N ARG A 13 3.99 -14.85 -26.36
CA ARG A 13 4.65 -15.84 -25.46
C ARG A 13 6.17 -15.90 -25.74
N LEU A 14 6.91 -16.33 -24.71
CA LEU A 14 8.00 -17.33 -24.63
C LEU A 14 8.82 -17.76 -25.87
N ASN A 15 10.14 -17.94 -25.66
CA ASN A 15 10.80 -19.21 -26.02
C ASN A 15 12.08 -19.51 -25.21
N ARG A 16 12.36 -20.83 -25.09
CA ARG A 16 13.33 -21.54 -24.23
C ARG A 16 14.55 -22.08 -25.01
N MET A 17 15.45 -22.72 -24.24
CA MET A 17 16.48 -23.75 -24.54
C MET A 17 17.92 -23.22 -24.74
N LYS A 18 19.00 -23.88 -24.27
CA LYS A 18 19.31 -25.33 -24.25
C LYS A 18 20.46 -25.70 -23.28
N ILE A 19 20.58 -27.01 -23.05
CA ILE A 19 21.46 -27.80 -22.14
C ILE A 19 22.87 -28.00 -22.72
N GLY A 20 23.88 -28.25 -21.86
CA GLY A 20 25.15 -28.88 -22.24
C GLY A 20 25.91 -29.47 -21.04
N SER A 21 26.01 -30.79 -21.00
CA SER A 21 26.70 -31.67 -20.03
C SER A 21 28.17 -31.91 -20.38
N SER A 22 29.00 -32.35 -19.41
CA SER A 22 30.01 -33.42 -19.59
C SER A 22 30.78 -33.76 -18.29
N LEU A 23 31.28 -34.99 -18.27
CA LEU A 23 31.70 -35.86 -17.15
C LEU A 23 33.16 -36.34 -17.44
N LEU A 24 33.75 -37.12 -16.50
CA LEU A 24 34.92 -38.04 -16.62
C LEU A 24 36.31 -37.47 -16.21
N LEU A 25 37.28 -38.19 -15.59
CA LEU A 25 37.49 -39.58 -15.10
C LEU A 25 38.82 -39.68 -14.28
N LEU A 26 38.89 -40.66 -13.35
CA LEU A 26 40.02 -41.55 -12.92
C LEU A 26 41.31 -40.92 -12.29
N SER A 27 42.05 -41.53 -11.35
CA SER A 27 42.55 -42.92 -11.25
C SER A 27 43.38 -43.17 -9.96
N ARG A 28 43.26 -44.39 -9.36
CA ARG A 28 44.28 -45.32 -8.70
C ARG A 28 45.27 -44.80 -7.61
N ARG A 29 45.79 -45.54 -6.60
CA ARG A 29 45.84 -46.97 -6.14
C ARG A 29 46.53 -47.06 -4.74
N HIS A 30 46.15 -48.08 -3.92
CA HIS A 30 46.85 -48.82 -2.82
C HIS A 30 47.51 -48.04 -1.63
N THR A 31 47.42 -48.43 -0.34
CA THR A 31 47.69 -49.74 0.32
C THR A 31 46.99 -49.89 1.70
N ASP A 32 46.67 -51.13 2.07
CA ASP A 32 45.82 -51.57 3.19
C ASP A 32 46.51 -51.72 4.56
N SER A 33 46.88 -50.62 5.22
CA SER A 33 47.21 -50.66 6.67
C SER A 33 46.54 -49.55 7.49
N SER A 34 45.66 -48.78 6.85
CA SER A 34 44.91 -47.68 7.47
C SER A 34 43.41 -47.96 7.56
N MET A 35 42.96 -49.17 7.23
CA MET A 35 41.57 -49.39 6.82
C MET A 35 40.54 -49.17 7.95
N THR A 36 40.88 -49.41 9.22
CA THR A 36 39.98 -49.15 10.36
C THR A 36 39.93 -47.68 10.77
N ASP A 37 41.06 -46.98 10.74
CA ASP A 37 41.12 -45.53 11.01
C ASP A 37 40.59 -44.72 9.82
N ALA A 38 40.85 -45.17 8.60
CA ALA A 38 40.29 -44.60 7.38
C ALA A 38 38.80 -44.88 7.25
N LEU A 39 38.25 -45.98 7.77
CA LEU A 39 36.82 -46.22 7.87
C LEU A 39 36.17 -45.32 8.93
N SER A 40 36.80 -45.11 10.09
CA SER A 40 36.36 -44.13 11.09
C SER A 40 36.32 -42.71 10.49
N ILE A 41 37.44 -42.29 9.88
CA ILE A 41 37.55 -41.00 9.20
C ILE A 41 36.60 -40.92 8.00
N LEU A 42 36.40 -41.97 7.20
CA LEU A 42 35.41 -41.98 6.12
C LEU A 42 33.99 -41.92 6.66
N THR A 43 33.69 -42.56 7.78
CA THR A 43 32.34 -42.54 8.37
C THR A 43 32.05 -41.17 8.94
N ASP A 44 32.99 -40.58 9.67
CA ASP A 44 32.90 -39.21 10.16
C ASP A 44 32.88 -38.22 9.01
N HIS A 45 33.67 -38.41 7.96
CA HIS A 45 33.72 -37.51 6.80
C HIS A 45 32.55 -37.73 5.83
N LEU A 46 31.90 -38.91 5.82
CA LEU A 46 30.64 -39.18 5.12
C LEU A 46 29.43 -38.70 5.92
N VAL A 47 29.49 -38.71 7.25
CA VAL A 47 28.51 -38.08 8.15
C VAL A 47 28.64 -36.58 8.04
N GLN A 48 29.85 -36.02 8.10
CA GLN A 48 30.15 -34.60 7.85
C GLN A 48 29.74 -34.22 6.43
N ARG A 49 30.03 -35.03 5.39
CA ARG A 49 29.53 -34.79 4.02
C ARG A 49 28.03 -35.01 3.87
N ARG A 50 27.36 -35.80 4.72
CA ARG A 50 25.89 -35.93 4.75
C ARG A 50 25.25 -34.74 5.45
N ILE A 51 25.91 -34.21 6.49
CA ILE A 51 25.53 -33.01 7.22
C ILE A 51 25.78 -31.80 6.31
N GLU A 52 26.95 -31.66 5.70
CA GLU A 52 27.27 -30.67 4.66
C GLU A 52 26.38 -30.83 3.44
N LYS A 53 26.07 -32.04 2.94
CA LYS A 53 25.07 -32.21 1.87
C LYS A 53 23.63 -31.94 2.31
N ARG A 54 23.30 -32.04 3.60
CA ARG A 54 21.98 -31.66 4.16
C ARG A 54 21.90 -30.16 4.40
N MET A 55 22.97 -29.54 4.89
CA MET A 55 23.14 -28.10 5.07
C MET A 55 23.27 -27.39 3.73
N ASP A 56 23.93 -28.00 2.74
CA ASP A 56 23.89 -27.56 1.35
C ASP A 56 22.49 -27.75 0.80
N LYS A 57 21.75 -28.83 1.09
CA LYS A 57 20.35 -28.95 0.65
C LYS A 57 19.40 -27.95 1.30
N GLU A 58 19.59 -27.60 2.58
CA GLU A 58 18.77 -26.62 3.32
C GLU A 58 19.18 -25.18 2.98
N GLY A 59 20.48 -24.90 2.79
CA GLY A 59 20.97 -23.63 2.25
C GLY A 59 20.66 -23.44 0.76
N VAL A 60 20.62 -24.53 -0.01
CA VAL A 60 20.10 -24.58 -1.38
C VAL A 60 18.58 -24.40 -1.38
N LEU A 61 17.84 -24.91 -0.39
CA LEU A 61 16.40 -24.62 -0.25
C LEU A 61 16.13 -23.12 -0.19
N PHE A 62 16.95 -22.35 0.54
CA PHE A 62 16.77 -20.90 0.68
C PHE A 62 17.30 -20.09 -0.51
N THR A 63 18.40 -20.51 -1.14
CA THR A 63 18.86 -19.88 -2.39
C THR A 63 17.99 -20.25 -3.59
N ASP A 64 17.32 -21.41 -3.56
CA ASP A 64 16.30 -21.81 -4.52
C ASP A 64 14.93 -21.20 -4.20
N LEU A 65 14.57 -20.94 -2.94
CA LEU A 65 13.38 -20.15 -2.56
C LEU A 65 13.51 -18.68 -3.00
N ASP A 66 14.72 -18.11 -2.89
CA ASP A 66 15.02 -16.76 -3.39
C ASP A 66 14.94 -16.69 -4.93
N LYS A 67 15.27 -17.79 -5.63
CA LYS A 67 15.17 -17.92 -7.11
C LYS A 67 13.78 -18.34 -7.60
N ASN A 68 13.02 -19.11 -6.82
CA ASN A 68 11.68 -19.62 -7.12
C ASN A 68 10.56 -18.74 -6.52
N TYR A 69 10.92 -17.57 -6.00
CA TYR A 69 10.02 -16.54 -5.44
C TYR A 69 8.83 -16.20 -6.34
N ASN A 70 9.00 -16.22 -7.68
CA ASN A 70 7.91 -15.96 -8.62
C ASN A 70 6.88 -17.11 -8.71
N ILE A 71 7.20 -18.30 -8.18
CA ILE A 71 6.33 -19.49 -8.22
C ILE A 71 5.35 -19.48 -7.04
N LEU A 72 5.77 -19.01 -5.86
CA LEU A 72 4.91 -18.93 -4.66
C LEU A 72 3.81 -17.85 -4.75
N LEU A 73 3.92 -16.93 -5.72
CA LEU A 73 2.94 -15.87 -5.97
C LEU A 73 1.79 -16.31 -6.89
N ASP A 74 1.86 -17.49 -7.51
CA ASP A 74 0.75 -18.02 -8.30
C ASP A 74 -0.29 -18.69 -7.39
N LEU A 75 -1.51 -18.15 -7.41
CA LEU A 75 -2.61 -18.41 -6.46
C LEU A 75 -3.28 -19.80 -6.55
N ASN A 76 -2.59 -20.84 -7.01
CA ASN A 76 -3.17 -22.18 -7.08
C ASN A 76 -2.12 -23.25 -6.76
N MET A 77 -2.03 -23.60 -5.48
CA MET A 77 -0.98 -24.49 -4.99
C MET A 77 -1.44 -25.96 -5.00
N ASN A 78 -0.58 -26.86 -5.46
CA ASN A 78 -0.78 -28.32 -5.42
C ASN A 78 -0.29 -28.89 -4.07
N ASP A 79 -0.57 -30.18 -3.78
CA ASP A 79 -0.19 -30.84 -2.51
C ASP A 79 1.31 -30.70 -2.15
N SER A 80 2.19 -30.63 -3.15
CA SER A 80 3.65 -30.46 -2.98
C SER A 80 4.06 -29.15 -2.29
N GLU A 81 3.21 -28.13 -2.35
CA GLU A 81 3.51 -26.79 -1.86
C GLU A 81 3.06 -26.59 -0.41
N MET A 82 2.05 -27.35 0.03
CA MET A 82 1.69 -27.46 1.46
C MET A 82 2.82 -28.15 2.25
N GLU A 83 3.41 -29.20 1.70
CA GLU A 83 4.55 -29.90 2.32
C GLU A 83 5.78 -28.99 2.46
N LEU A 84 6.00 -28.08 1.49
CA LEU A 84 7.05 -27.07 1.56
C LEU A 84 6.81 -26.08 2.71
N LEU A 85 5.57 -25.64 2.93
CA LEU A 85 5.24 -24.71 4.02
C LEU A 85 5.45 -25.34 5.40
N ASP A 86 5.06 -26.59 5.57
CA ASP A 86 5.30 -27.33 6.81
C ASP A 86 6.80 -27.52 7.05
N THR A 87 7.57 -27.76 5.99
CA THR A 87 9.04 -27.79 6.05
C THR A 87 9.62 -26.44 6.48
N ILE A 88 9.13 -25.33 5.91
CA ILE A 88 9.56 -23.97 6.28
C ILE A 88 9.21 -23.67 7.74
N LYS A 89 8.00 -23.99 8.21
CA LYS A 89 7.61 -23.83 9.62
C LYS A 89 8.51 -24.64 10.55
N ALA A 90 8.77 -25.91 10.21
CA ALA A 90 9.65 -26.76 10.99
C ALA A 90 11.07 -26.19 11.06
N TYR A 91 11.58 -25.63 9.96
CA TYR A 91 12.86 -24.91 9.94
C TYR A 91 12.85 -23.67 10.84
N LEU A 92 11.84 -22.79 10.70
CA LEU A 92 11.72 -21.59 11.53
C LEU A 92 11.62 -21.95 13.01
N LYS A 93 10.89 -23.01 13.36
CA LYS A 93 10.79 -23.51 14.72
C LYS A 93 12.13 -24.01 15.26
N LYS A 94 12.87 -24.82 14.49
CA LYS A 94 14.24 -25.25 14.85
C LYS A 94 15.17 -24.05 15.05
N TYR A 95 15.05 -23.03 14.21
CA TYR A 95 15.82 -21.79 14.33
C TYR A 95 15.50 -21.04 15.62
N VAL A 96 14.22 -20.87 15.96
CA VAL A 96 13.76 -20.27 17.22
C VAL A 96 14.26 -21.07 18.43
N ASP A 97 14.21 -22.40 18.35
CA ASP A 97 14.69 -23.32 19.40
C ASP A 97 16.23 -23.40 19.49
N ARG A 98 16.96 -22.69 18.61
CA ARG A 98 18.43 -22.68 18.49
C ARG A 98 19.06 -24.08 18.34
N LYS A 99 18.35 -25.01 17.70
CA LYS A 99 18.86 -26.35 17.40
C LYS A 99 19.59 -26.35 16.05
N ASP A 100 20.93 -26.33 16.09
CA ASP A 100 21.81 -26.57 14.92
C ASP A 100 21.39 -25.85 13.62
N VAL A 101 21.17 -24.53 13.66
CA VAL A 101 20.88 -23.73 12.44
C VAL A 101 21.92 -22.63 12.26
N PRO A 102 22.62 -22.56 11.11
CA PRO A 102 23.87 -21.79 10.99
C PRO A 102 23.69 -20.29 10.72
N ALA A 103 22.53 -19.81 10.26
CA ALA A 103 22.35 -18.39 9.91
C ALA A 103 20.90 -17.90 10.04
N LYS A 104 20.74 -16.62 10.44
CA LYS A 104 19.44 -15.92 10.45
C LYS A 104 18.89 -15.86 9.02
N PRO A 105 17.61 -16.22 8.79
CA PRO A 105 16.98 -16.02 7.50
C PRO A 105 17.05 -14.55 7.08
N PRO A 106 17.24 -14.24 5.77
CA PRO A 106 17.21 -12.87 5.29
C PRO A 106 15.90 -12.17 5.66
N ILE A 107 15.97 -10.91 6.10
CA ILE A 107 14.78 -10.14 6.54
C ILE A 107 13.72 -10.08 5.44
N LYS A 108 14.14 -9.82 4.18
CA LYS A 108 13.22 -9.77 3.03
C LYS A 108 12.44 -11.07 2.84
N LEU A 109 13.08 -12.22 3.11
CA LEU A 109 12.40 -13.51 3.02
C LEU A 109 11.37 -13.66 4.15
N LEU A 110 11.70 -13.23 5.36
CA LEU A 110 10.77 -13.23 6.50
C LEU A 110 9.56 -12.32 6.24
N ASP A 111 9.79 -11.11 5.69
CA ASP A 111 8.73 -10.20 5.26
C ASP A 111 7.78 -10.88 4.26
N ASN A 112 8.34 -11.52 3.23
CA ASN A 112 7.55 -12.18 2.19
C ASN A 112 6.76 -13.36 2.75
N LEU A 113 7.38 -14.19 3.61
CA LEU A 113 6.70 -15.30 4.27
C LEU A 113 5.60 -14.80 5.21
N ALA A 114 5.80 -13.68 5.91
CA ALA A 114 4.77 -13.08 6.74
C ALA A 114 3.53 -12.71 5.92
N TYR A 115 3.70 -12.02 4.79
CA TYR A 115 2.58 -11.70 3.89
C TYR A 115 1.91 -12.93 3.31
N TYR A 116 2.68 -13.98 2.99
CA TYR A 116 2.13 -15.24 2.54
C TYR A 116 1.24 -15.91 3.62
N PHE A 117 1.75 -16.01 4.85
CA PHE A 117 0.98 -16.57 5.98
C PHE A 117 -0.28 -15.73 6.28
N ILE A 118 -0.21 -14.41 6.14
CA ILE A 118 -1.38 -13.52 6.25
C ILE A 118 -2.44 -13.90 5.22
N GLN A 119 -2.06 -14.03 3.93
CA GLN A 119 -2.99 -14.39 2.86
C GLN A 119 -3.61 -15.79 3.03
N ARG A 120 -2.90 -16.71 3.70
CA ARG A 120 -3.37 -18.06 3.99
C ARG A 120 -4.11 -18.18 5.32
N ASN A 121 -4.29 -17.08 6.05
CA ASN A 121 -4.90 -17.07 7.37
C ASN A 121 -4.16 -17.97 8.40
N ASP A 122 -2.84 -18.03 8.30
CA ASP A 122 -1.98 -18.90 9.12
C ASP A 122 -1.30 -18.11 10.25
N LEU A 123 -2.00 -18.01 11.38
CA LEU A 123 -1.50 -17.27 12.55
C LEU A 123 -0.26 -17.92 13.16
N GLU A 124 -0.16 -19.25 13.14
CA GLU A 124 0.97 -19.97 13.73
C GLU A 124 2.25 -19.69 12.95
N GLY A 125 2.20 -19.77 11.61
CA GLY A 125 3.33 -19.40 10.75
C GLY A 125 3.77 -17.95 10.99
N LEU A 126 2.81 -17.04 11.11
CA LEU A 126 3.10 -15.63 11.39
C LEU A 126 3.75 -15.41 12.76
N GLN A 127 3.29 -16.10 13.80
CA GLN A 127 3.88 -16.03 15.14
C GLN A 127 5.30 -16.60 15.18
N LEU A 128 5.59 -17.63 14.38
CA LEU A 128 6.96 -18.13 14.21
C LEU A 128 7.87 -17.06 13.60
N ILE A 129 7.43 -16.35 12.56
CA ILE A 129 8.20 -15.23 11.97
C ILE A 129 8.48 -14.14 13.01
N ILE A 130 7.48 -13.72 13.77
CA ILE A 130 7.64 -12.73 14.85
C ILE A 130 8.64 -13.23 15.91
N SER A 131 8.59 -14.52 16.24
CA SER A 131 9.52 -15.15 17.19
C SER A 131 10.96 -15.19 16.67
N VAL A 132 11.16 -15.42 15.36
CA VAL A 132 12.48 -15.31 14.72
C VAL A 132 13.03 -13.90 14.84
N HIS A 133 12.21 -12.87 14.56
CA HIS A 133 12.64 -11.48 14.73
C HIS A 133 12.97 -11.14 16.19
N LYS A 134 12.25 -11.70 17.15
CA LYS A 134 12.49 -11.49 18.60
C LYS A 134 13.87 -11.94 19.07
N LEU A 135 14.52 -12.86 18.36
CA LEU A 135 15.89 -13.30 18.68
C LEU A 135 16.90 -12.14 18.56
N ASP A 136 16.63 -11.14 17.73
CA ASP A 136 17.36 -9.87 17.69
C ASP A 136 16.54 -8.79 18.40
N TYR A 137 16.66 -8.75 19.73
CA TYR A 137 15.80 -7.92 20.58
C TYR A 137 15.87 -6.42 20.23
N VAL A 138 17.06 -5.92 19.87
CA VAL A 138 17.24 -4.51 19.53
C VAL A 138 16.47 -4.16 18.26
N GLU A 139 16.60 -4.98 17.21
CA GLU A 139 15.85 -4.81 15.98
C GLU A 139 14.34 -5.01 16.20
N PHE A 140 13.97 -5.98 17.04
CA PHE A 140 12.59 -6.30 17.38
C PHE A 140 11.85 -5.13 18.01
N VAL A 141 12.43 -4.50 19.04
CA VAL A 141 11.83 -3.34 19.70
C VAL A 141 11.79 -2.14 18.75
N ARG A 142 12.86 -1.89 17.98
CA ARG A 142 12.93 -0.77 17.02
C ARG A 142 11.81 -0.84 15.97
N ASN A 143 11.44 -2.04 15.54
CA ASN A 143 10.39 -2.26 14.55
C ASN A 143 8.99 -2.48 15.18
N GLY A 144 8.81 -2.09 16.44
CA GLY A 144 7.52 -2.20 17.13
C GLY A 144 7.04 -3.63 17.28
N GLU A 145 7.97 -4.54 17.59
CA GLU A 145 7.72 -5.96 17.81
C GLU A 145 7.03 -6.65 16.63
N PHE A 146 7.20 -6.07 15.43
CA PHE A 146 6.58 -6.52 14.19
C PHE A 146 5.05 -6.64 14.27
N LYS A 147 4.41 -5.83 15.12
CA LYS A 147 2.94 -5.85 15.29
C LYS A 147 2.16 -5.44 14.05
N HIS A 148 2.78 -4.73 13.11
CA HIS A 148 2.18 -4.41 11.83
C HIS A 148 1.76 -5.68 11.06
N TYR A 149 2.48 -6.80 11.20
CA TYR A 149 2.04 -8.08 10.64
C TYR A 149 0.74 -8.59 11.27
N LEU A 150 0.59 -8.49 12.59
CA LEU A 150 -0.64 -8.90 13.27
C LEU A 150 -1.81 -7.98 12.91
N ILE A 151 -1.56 -6.68 12.77
CA ILE A 151 -2.56 -5.72 12.29
C ILE A 151 -3.04 -6.12 10.89
N ASP A 152 -2.10 -6.42 9.98
CA ASP A 152 -2.39 -6.85 8.61
C ASP A 152 -3.10 -8.21 8.55
N TYR A 153 -2.76 -9.14 9.45
CA TYR A 153 -3.45 -10.42 9.61
C TYR A 153 -4.91 -10.23 10.05
N TYR A 154 -5.15 -9.44 11.10
CA TYR A 154 -6.50 -9.19 11.59
C TYR A 154 -7.33 -8.37 10.61
N ARG A 155 -6.70 -7.47 9.85
CA ARG A 155 -7.33 -6.79 8.72
C ARG A 155 -7.79 -7.80 7.66
N HIS A 156 -6.90 -8.69 7.23
CA HIS A 156 -7.21 -9.69 6.21
C HIS A 156 -8.35 -10.63 6.63
N THR A 157 -8.43 -10.96 7.92
CA THR A 157 -9.49 -11.79 8.51
C THR A 157 -10.73 -11.01 8.95
N ASN A 158 -10.84 -9.72 8.60
CA ASN A 158 -11.97 -8.84 8.93
C ASN A 158 -12.24 -8.68 10.44
N ARG A 159 -11.20 -8.83 11.27
CA ARG A 159 -11.23 -8.63 12.73
C ARG A 159 -10.72 -7.23 13.09
N ILE A 160 -11.43 -6.20 12.61
CA ILE A 160 -11.03 -4.79 12.75
C ILE A 160 -10.80 -4.40 14.22
N ASP A 161 -11.65 -4.87 15.13
CA ASP A 161 -11.52 -4.55 16.55
C ASP A 161 -10.16 -4.99 17.12
N ALA A 162 -9.71 -6.19 16.78
CA ALA A 162 -8.40 -6.72 17.19
C ALA A 162 -7.24 -5.92 16.57
N SER A 163 -7.38 -5.45 15.33
CA SER A 163 -6.40 -4.53 14.72
C SER A 163 -6.30 -3.23 15.50
N PHE A 164 -7.43 -2.63 15.89
CA PHE A 164 -7.45 -1.38 16.64
C PHE A 164 -6.96 -1.53 18.08
N GLU A 165 -7.21 -2.66 18.74
CA GLU A 165 -6.65 -2.96 20.06
C GLU A 165 -5.11 -2.88 20.03
N ILE A 166 -4.48 -3.57 19.08
CA ILE A 166 -3.02 -3.52 18.91
C ILE A 166 -2.55 -2.09 18.61
N ILE A 167 -3.24 -1.39 17.72
CA ILE A 167 -2.86 -0.01 17.37
C ILE A 167 -2.94 0.90 18.61
N ASN A 168 -4.01 0.82 19.40
CA ASN A 168 -4.20 1.64 20.59
C ASN A 168 -3.12 1.37 21.65
N ASP A 169 -2.82 0.10 21.91
CA ASP A 169 -1.82 -0.30 22.88
C ASP A 169 -0.45 0.27 22.52
N TYR A 170 -0.04 0.16 21.26
CA TYR A 170 1.27 0.64 20.81
C TYR A 170 1.33 2.16 20.66
N TYR A 171 0.23 2.78 20.23
CA TYR A 171 0.16 4.24 20.12
C TYR A 171 0.26 4.92 21.48
N LYS A 172 -0.34 4.32 22.52
CA LYS A 172 -0.26 4.84 23.89
C LYS A 172 1.15 4.73 24.50
N LEU A 173 1.87 3.66 24.19
CA LEU A 173 3.11 3.31 24.88
C LEU A 173 4.37 3.90 24.22
N ASN A 174 4.38 4.12 22.90
CA ASN A 174 5.62 4.36 22.15
C ASN A 174 5.49 5.46 21.08
N ASN A 175 5.91 6.69 21.41
CA ASN A 175 5.91 7.81 20.46
C ASN A 175 6.75 7.56 19.19
N SER A 176 7.87 6.82 19.32
CA SER A 176 8.73 6.47 18.18
C SER A 176 8.02 5.56 17.14
N LEU A 177 6.96 4.86 17.55
CA LEU A 177 6.21 3.94 16.69
C LEU A 177 4.94 4.57 16.10
N HIS A 178 4.61 5.83 16.44
CA HIS A 178 3.43 6.51 15.93
C HIS A 178 3.38 6.55 14.41
N PHE A 179 4.51 6.75 13.75
CA PHE A 179 4.60 6.72 12.29
C PHE A 179 4.19 5.36 11.71
N LEU A 180 4.70 4.27 12.28
CA LEU A 180 4.36 2.90 11.84
C LEU A 180 2.87 2.58 12.07
N MET A 181 2.32 3.04 13.21
CA MET A 181 0.90 2.87 13.51
C MET A 181 0.02 3.69 12.56
N LYS A 182 0.42 4.92 12.22
CA LYS A 182 -0.27 5.74 11.20
C LYS A 182 -0.26 5.08 9.82
N LEU A 183 0.86 4.46 9.43
CA LEU A 183 0.94 3.69 8.18
C LEU A 183 -0.01 2.49 8.20
N SER A 184 -0.05 1.75 9.32
CA SER A 184 -0.94 0.60 9.50
C SER A 184 -2.43 1.00 9.51
N LEU A 185 -2.77 2.13 10.14
CA LEU A 185 -4.11 2.71 10.09
C LEU A 185 -4.50 3.10 8.67
N LYS A 186 -3.60 3.72 7.91
CA LYS A 186 -3.86 4.11 6.53
C LYS A 186 -4.18 2.91 5.65
N THR A 187 -3.40 1.83 5.76
CA THR A 187 -3.64 0.61 4.97
C THR A 187 -4.91 -0.11 5.41
N LEU A 188 -5.17 -0.20 6.72
CA LEU A 188 -6.41 -0.73 7.29
C LEU A 188 -7.64 0.00 6.74
N ILE A 189 -7.68 1.33 6.89
CA ILE A 189 -8.80 2.17 6.44
C ILE A 189 -9.03 1.99 4.93
N SER A 190 -7.98 2.14 4.13
CA SER A 190 -8.09 2.07 2.66
C SER A 190 -8.62 0.71 2.20
N SER A 191 -8.15 -0.38 2.82
CA SER A 191 -8.59 -1.73 2.46
C SER A 191 -10.05 -1.99 2.82
N VAL A 192 -10.49 -1.49 3.98
CA VAL A 192 -11.84 -1.72 4.49
C VAL A 192 -12.87 -0.99 3.65
N VAL A 193 -12.58 0.27 3.29
CA VAL A 193 -13.47 1.06 2.41
C VAL A 193 -13.60 0.43 1.03
N LEU A 194 -12.54 -0.17 0.48
CA LEU A 194 -12.58 -0.73 -0.88
C LEU A 194 -13.30 -2.09 -0.98
N ASN A 195 -13.20 -2.95 0.05
CA ASN A 195 -13.51 -4.37 -0.12
C ASN A 195 -14.55 -4.95 0.85
N HIS A 196 -15.07 -4.18 1.81
CA HIS A 196 -15.86 -4.75 2.91
C HIS A 196 -17.31 -4.26 2.93
N SER A 197 -18.17 -5.01 3.63
CA SER A 197 -19.59 -4.69 3.83
C SER A 197 -19.81 -3.39 4.59
N GLU A 198 -20.95 -2.74 4.37
CA GLU A 198 -21.39 -1.52 5.06
C GLU A 198 -21.33 -1.63 6.60
N ALA A 199 -21.73 -2.76 7.18
CA ALA A 199 -21.65 -2.98 8.63
C ALA A 199 -20.21 -2.95 9.18
N THR A 200 -19.23 -3.39 8.38
CA THR A 200 -17.81 -3.30 8.72
C THR A 200 -17.32 -1.86 8.61
N LEU A 201 -17.79 -1.11 7.60
CA LEU A 201 -17.46 0.29 7.43
C LEU A 201 -17.97 1.16 8.59
N VAL A 202 -19.22 0.95 9.04
CA VAL A 202 -19.78 1.66 10.21
C VAL A 202 -18.93 1.42 11.46
N ARG A 203 -18.50 0.17 11.69
CA ARG A 203 -17.58 -0.17 12.79
C ARG A 203 -16.24 0.53 12.64
N LEU A 204 -15.66 0.53 11.45
CA LEU A 204 -14.40 1.25 11.17
C LEU A 204 -14.55 2.75 11.49
N ILE A 205 -15.59 3.41 10.98
CA ILE A 205 -15.84 4.84 11.20
C ILE A 205 -15.91 5.14 12.70
N SER A 206 -16.65 4.33 13.46
CA SER A 206 -16.74 4.46 14.92
C SER A 206 -15.37 4.34 15.60
N ARG A 207 -14.56 3.33 15.22
CA ARG A 207 -13.22 3.12 15.79
C ARG A 207 -12.25 4.24 15.44
N VAL A 208 -12.27 4.74 14.20
CA VAL A 208 -11.43 5.87 13.77
C VAL A 208 -11.80 7.16 14.51
N LYS A 209 -13.10 7.44 14.67
CA LYS A 209 -13.59 8.59 15.46
C LYS A 209 -13.13 8.47 16.92
N SER A 210 -13.32 7.31 17.53
CA SER A 210 -12.87 7.05 18.91
C SER A 210 -11.36 7.23 19.05
N PHE A 211 -10.57 6.65 18.16
CA PHE A 211 -9.11 6.80 18.14
C PHE A 211 -8.72 8.29 18.11
N SER A 212 -9.35 9.04 17.20
CA SER A 212 -9.06 10.45 17.02
C SER A 212 -9.37 11.27 18.26
N SER A 213 -10.52 11.05 18.88
CA SER A 213 -10.89 11.72 20.13
C SER A 213 -10.00 11.32 21.31
N THR A 214 -9.59 10.06 21.41
CA THR A 214 -8.74 9.58 22.52
C THR A 214 -7.33 10.15 22.47
N TYR A 215 -6.73 10.24 21.27
CA TYR A 215 -5.33 10.65 21.12
C TYR A 215 -5.16 12.08 20.57
N ASN A 216 -6.26 12.81 20.37
CA ASN A 216 -6.29 14.12 19.71
C ASN A 216 -5.54 14.12 18.36
N GLU A 217 -5.74 13.05 17.59
CA GLU A 217 -5.03 12.78 16.34
C GLU A 217 -6.05 12.66 15.20
N HIS A 218 -6.07 13.64 14.30
CA HIS A 218 -7.09 13.75 13.25
C HIS A 218 -6.65 13.20 11.89
N TYR A 219 -5.38 12.84 11.73
CA TYR A 219 -4.88 12.23 10.49
C TYR A 219 -5.67 10.98 10.06
N PRO A 220 -6.05 10.03 10.96
CA PRO A 220 -6.85 8.87 10.58
C PRO A 220 -8.24 9.24 10.04
N ILE A 221 -8.88 10.29 10.59
CA ILE A 221 -10.16 10.79 10.06
C ILE A 221 -9.97 11.35 8.66
N PHE A 222 -8.89 12.11 8.42
CA PHE A 222 -8.57 12.61 7.08
C PHE A 222 -8.34 11.48 6.07
N ILE A 223 -7.64 10.40 6.46
CA ILE A 223 -7.46 9.24 5.59
C ILE A 223 -8.79 8.55 5.28
N LEU A 224 -9.63 8.36 6.30
CA LEU A 224 -10.98 7.81 6.15
C LEU A 224 -11.82 8.68 5.21
N TRP A 225 -11.79 10.00 5.40
CA TRP A 225 -12.43 10.96 4.50
C TRP A 225 -11.95 10.79 3.05
N LYS A 226 -10.64 10.74 2.81
CA LYS A 226 -10.08 10.62 1.45
C LYS A 226 -10.54 9.32 0.78
N SER A 227 -10.52 8.21 1.52
CA SER A 227 -10.96 6.91 1.02
C SER A 227 -12.45 6.90 0.69
N LEU A 228 -13.30 7.40 1.60
CA LEU A 228 -14.75 7.48 1.40
C LEU A 228 -15.12 8.42 0.24
N PHE A 229 -14.47 9.58 0.15
CA PHE A 229 -14.71 10.54 -0.93
C PHE A 229 -14.37 9.98 -2.31
N SER A 230 -13.32 9.16 -2.39
CA SER A 230 -12.87 8.55 -3.64
C SER A 230 -13.71 7.34 -4.06
N SER A 231 -14.58 6.86 -3.17
CA SER A 231 -15.48 5.73 -3.38
C SER A 231 -16.54 6.04 -4.44
N GLU A 232 -16.97 5.00 -5.15
CA GLU A 232 -18.05 5.07 -6.13
C GLU A 232 -19.43 4.95 -5.46
N TRP A 233 -19.48 4.55 -4.19
CA TRP A 233 -20.72 4.38 -3.43
C TRP A 233 -21.24 5.71 -2.88
N HIS A 234 -22.52 5.99 -3.11
CA HIS A 234 -23.15 7.23 -2.66
C HIS A 234 -23.24 7.35 -1.11
N SER A 235 -23.45 6.23 -0.42
CA SER A 235 -23.41 6.16 1.04
C SER A 235 -22.07 6.63 1.59
N ASP A 236 -20.97 6.20 0.97
CA ASP A 236 -19.61 6.56 1.39
C ASP A 236 -19.35 8.05 1.17
N GLN A 237 -19.77 8.60 0.03
CA GLN A 237 -19.65 10.04 -0.25
C GLN A 237 -20.47 10.89 0.74
N THR A 238 -21.62 10.38 1.17
CA THR A 238 -22.46 11.03 2.19
C THR A 238 -21.75 11.06 3.54
N GLU A 239 -21.15 9.94 3.95
CA GLU A 239 -20.33 9.87 5.17
C GLU A 239 -19.08 10.76 5.08
N ALA A 240 -18.41 10.80 3.91
CA ALA A 240 -17.28 11.70 3.67
C ALA A 240 -17.69 13.16 3.87
N ARG A 241 -18.87 13.57 3.37
CA ARG A 241 -19.40 14.92 3.58
C ARG A 241 -19.63 15.21 5.07
N GLN A 242 -20.22 14.28 5.80
CA GLN A 242 -20.44 14.44 7.24
C GLN A 242 -19.12 14.62 8.00
N LEU A 243 -18.09 13.80 7.69
CA LEU A 243 -16.76 13.93 8.29
C LEU A 243 -16.11 15.28 7.95
N PHE A 244 -16.24 15.74 6.71
CA PHE A 244 -15.69 17.03 6.28
C PHE A 244 -16.29 18.20 7.06
N LEU A 245 -17.60 18.19 7.25
CA LEU A 245 -18.31 19.27 7.97
C LEU A 245 -18.11 19.20 9.48
N ALA A 246 -18.02 17.99 10.06
CA ALA A 246 -17.92 17.81 11.51
C ALA A 246 -16.51 18.07 12.08
N TYR A 247 -15.45 17.93 11.29
CA TYR A 247 -14.06 18.02 11.76
C TYR A 247 -13.30 19.15 11.04
N PRO A 248 -13.11 20.33 11.67
CA PRO A 248 -12.36 21.45 11.09
C PRO A 248 -10.92 21.08 10.68
N GLU A 249 -10.28 20.17 11.40
CA GLU A 249 -8.92 19.69 11.10
C GLU A 249 -8.89 18.96 9.76
N VAL A 250 -9.94 18.21 9.43
CA VAL A 250 -10.08 17.57 8.11
C VAL A 250 -10.17 18.64 7.03
N GLN A 251 -10.93 19.71 7.23
CA GLN A 251 -11.03 20.81 6.27
C GLN A 251 -9.65 21.45 6.02
N VAL A 252 -8.83 21.62 7.06
CA VAL A 252 -7.45 22.10 6.93
C VAL A 252 -6.61 21.14 6.10
N TYR A 253 -6.61 19.84 6.41
CA TYR A 253 -5.85 18.85 5.63
C TYR A 253 -6.27 18.83 4.16
N VAL A 254 -7.57 18.82 3.89
CA VAL A 254 -8.12 18.83 2.53
C VAL A 254 -7.73 20.11 1.80
N SER A 255 -7.74 21.26 2.48
CA SER A 255 -7.33 22.54 1.89
C SER A 255 -5.87 22.55 1.42
N ILE A 256 -4.99 21.82 2.12
CA ILE A 256 -3.56 21.69 1.78
C ILE A 256 -3.38 20.80 0.55
N ILE A 257 -4.12 19.69 0.47
CA ILE A 257 -3.96 18.69 -0.60
C ILE A 257 -4.84 18.93 -1.83
N CYS A 258 -5.79 19.87 -1.77
CA CYS A 258 -6.88 20.02 -2.74
C CYS A 258 -6.42 20.05 -4.20
N VAL A 259 -5.32 20.75 -4.52
CA VAL A 259 -4.80 20.87 -5.89
C VAL A 259 -4.23 19.55 -6.39
N ASN A 260 -3.38 18.89 -5.61
CA ASN A 260 -2.80 17.61 -6.03
C ASN A 260 -3.88 16.54 -6.13
N PHE A 261 -4.87 16.59 -5.23
CA PHE A 261 -5.97 15.66 -5.22
C PHE A 261 -6.95 15.89 -6.37
N SER A 262 -7.23 17.14 -6.75
CA SER A 262 -8.06 17.43 -7.93
C SER A 262 -7.40 16.95 -9.21
N VAL A 263 -6.09 17.16 -9.36
CA VAL A 263 -5.32 16.64 -10.51
C VAL A 263 -5.35 15.11 -10.54
N GLU A 264 -5.19 14.44 -9.39
CA GLU A 264 -5.32 12.97 -9.26
C GLU A 264 -6.70 12.49 -9.76
N LEU A 265 -7.79 13.13 -9.31
CA LEU A 265 -9.16 12.81 -9.70
C LEU A 265 -9.43 13.08 -11.20
N LEU A 266 -8.95 14.21 -11.74
CA LEU A 266 -9.12 14.57 -13.15
C LEU A 266 -8.36 13.61 -14.08
N ASN A 267 -7.17 13.16 -13.68
CA ASN A 267 -6.43 12.13 -14.40
C ASN A 267 -7.17 10.78 -14.42
N GLN A 268 -7.93 10.48 -13.37
CA GLN A 268 -8.86 9.34 -13.30
C GLN A 268 -10.19 9.60 -14.02
N LYS A 269 -10.34 10.75 -14.70
CA LYS A 269 -11.58 11.21 -15.35
C LYS A 269 -12.77 11.39 -14.40
N LYS A 270 -12.53 11.56 -13.10
CA LYS A 270 -13.54 11.81 -12.07
C LYS A 270 -13.83 13.32 -11.95
N VAL A 271 -14.36 13.91 -13.03
CA VAL A 271 -14.67 15.36 -13.08
C VAL A 271 -15.68 15.76 -12.01
N GLN A 272 -16.77 14.98 -11.88
CA GLN A 272 -17.82 15.20 -10.88
C GLN A 272 -17.28 15.26 -9.46
N ALA A 273 -16.28 14.45 -9.11
CA ALA A 273 -15.68 14.48 -7.77
C ALA A 273 -14.99 15.83 -7.51
N VAL A 274 -14.34 16.44 -8.51
CA VAL A 274 -13.72 17.76 -8.35
C VAL A 274 -14.77 18.87 -8.26
N GLU A 275 -15.87 18.76 -9.01
CA GLU A 275 -17.02 19.66 -8.91
C GLU A 275 -17.65 19.58 -7.50
N THR A 276 -17.90 18.38 -6.98
CA THR A 276 -18.40 18.17 -5.61
C THR A 276 -17.44 18.74 -4.55
N LEU A 277 -16.12 18.59 -4.72
CA LEU A 277 -15.16 19.19 -3.80
C LEU A 277 -15.22 20.72 -3.84
N LEU A 278 -15.39 21.32 -5.02
CA LEU A 278 -15.59 22.75 -5.19
C LEU A 278 -16.88 23.22 -4.50
N GLU A 279 -17.98 22.49 -4.69
CA GLU A 279 -19.26 22.77 -4.01
C GLU A 279 -19.12 22.78 -2.49
N TRP A 280 -18.39 21.82 -1.92
CA TRP A 280 -18.19 21.76 -0.46
C TRP A 280 -17.38 22.95 0.07
N PHE A 281 -16.34 23.39 -0.66
CA PHE A 281 -15.60 24.59 -0.28
C PHE A 281 -16.41 25.87 -0.47
N LEU A 282 -17.28 25.95 -1.49
CA LEU A 282 -18.21 27.06 -1.68
C LEU A 282 -19.26 27.11 -0.56
N GLU A 283 -19.78 25.97 -0.12
CA GLU A 283 -20.69 25.89 1.02
C GLU A 283 -20.03 26.43 2.30
N LEU A 284 -18.76 26.06 2.56
CA LEU A 284 -18.01 26.60 3.69
C LEU A 284 -17.70 28.09 3.53
N LYS A 285 -17.33 28.54 2.33
CA LYS A 285 -17.12 29.96 2.01
C LYS A 285 -18.35 30.80 2.36
N ASN A 286 -19.55 30.30 2.03
CA ASN A 286 -20.80 31.04 2.24
C ASN A 286 -21.31 31.00 3.69
N LYS A 287 -20.85 30.05 4.51
CA LYS A 287 -21.22 29.94 5.93
C LYS A 287 -20.34 30.77 6.86
N ASP A 288 -19.18 31.21 6.39
CA ASP A 288 -18.22 31.94 7.20
C ASP A 288 -18.58 33.43 7.25
N ASP A 289 -19.32 33.82 8.29
CA ASP A 289 -19.73 35.22 8.54
C ASP A 289 -18.55 36.13 8.92
N SER A 290 -17.33 35.59 9.07
CA SER A 290 -16.16 36.31 9.58
C SER A 290 -15.50 37.28 8.59
N GLY A 291 -16.07 37.46 7.38
CA GLY A 291 -15.61 38.44 6.39
C GLY A 291 -14.28 38.08 5.70
N GLU A 292 -13.49 37.18 6.29
CA GLU A 292 -12.36 36.54 5.63
C GLU A 292 -12.87 35.33 4.82
N GLU A 293 -12.74 35.37 3.50
CA GLU A 293 -13.12 34.24 2.64
C GLU A 293 -12.11 33.08 2.77
N LYS A 294 -12.10 32.42 3.93
CA LYS A 294 -11.14 31.40 4.39
C LYS A 294 -10.83 30.33 3.34
N TYR A 295 -11.82 29.96 2.53
CA TYR A 295 -11.72 28.92 1.49
C TYR A 295 -11.78 29.44 0.05
N LYS A 296 -11.78 30.77 -0.20
CA LYS A 296 -11.80 31.32 -1.58
C LYS A 296 -10.63 30.81 -2.40
N LYS A 297 -9.44 30.78 -1.80
CA LYS A 297 -8.22 30.33 -2.48
C LYS A 297 -8.38 28.91 -3.03
N GLN A 298 -8.93 28.00 -2.24
CA GLN A 298 -9.18 26.61 -2.65
C GLN A 298 -10.22 26.55 -3.77
N CYS A 299 -11.30 27.33 -3.67
CA CYS A 299 -12.30 27.43 -4.74
C CYS A 299 -11.68 27.90 -6.07
N VAL A 300 -10.86 28.96 -6.03
CA VAL A 300 -10.13 29.45 -7.20
C VAL A 300 -9.24 28.36 -7.79
N LEU A 301 -8.45 27.67 -6.97
CA LEU A 301 -7.52 26.64 -7.44
C LEU A 301 -8.23 25.42 -8.06
N LEU A 302 -9.35 25.00 -7.49
CA LEU A 302 -10.17 23.90 -8.02
C LEU A 302 -10.83 24.30 -9.34
N MET A 303 -11.42 25.50 -9.41
CA MET A 303 -12.03 26.01 -10.64
C MET A 303 -11.01 26.14 -11.78
N ARG A 304 -9.79 26.60 -11.47
CA ARG A 304 -8.68 26.66 -12.43
C ARG A 304 -8.28 25.25 -12.92
N SER A 305 -8.20 24.27 -12.02
CA SER A 305 -7.88 22.89 -12.37
C SER A 305 -8.93 22.27 -13.30
N LEU A 306 -10.22 22.54 -13.03
CA LEU A 306 -11.33 22.13 -13.90
C LEU A 306 -11.25 22.80 -15.27
N PHE A 307 -10.98 24.11 -15.30
CA PHE A 307 -10.84 24.86 -16.55
C PHE A 307 -9.72 24.28 -17.42
N ASP A 308 -8.53 24.07 -16.86
CA ASP A 308 -7.38 23.53 -17.59
C ASP A 308 -7.70 22.15 -18.19
N TYR A 309 -8.34 21.29 -17.41
CA TYR A 309 -8.77 19.98 -17.87
C TYR A 309 -9.77 20.05 -19.04
N GLN A 310 -10.80 20.89 -18.93
CA GLN A 310 -11.80 21.05 -19.99
C GLN A 310 -11.22 21.69 -21.26
N CYS A 311 -10.27 22.62 -21.10
CA CYS A 311 -9.52 23.20 -22.21
C CYS A 311 -8.70 22.13 -22.95
N MET A 312 -7.98 21.27 -22.23
CA MET A 312 -7.25 20.16 -22.83
C MET A 312 -8.16 19.15 -23.53
N ALA A 313 -9.36 18.94 -22.99
CA ALA A 313 -10.40 18.11 -23.61
C ALA A 313 -11.10 18.80 -24.80
N ARG A 314 -10.83 20.08 -25.07
CA ARG A 314 -11.51 20.93 -26.07
C ARG A 314 -13.03 21.00 -25.87
N ASN A 315 -13.48 20.94 -24.62
CA ASN A 315 -14.90 21.02 -24.29
C ASN A 315 -15.34 22.49 -24.18
N GLN A 316 -15.64 23.11 -25.32
CA GLN A 316 -16.01 24.53 -25.39
C GLN A 316 -17.19 24.88 -24.47
N ARG A 317 -18.21 24.03 -24.40
CA ARG A 317 -19.39 24.25 -23.56
C ARG A 317 -19.01 24.33 -22.08
N ALA A 318 -18.25 23.37 -21.59
CA ALA A 318 -17.80 23.36 -20.20
C ALA A 318 -16.87 24.55 -19.88
N CYS A 319 -15.97 24.91 -20.80
CA CYS A 319 -15.12 26.09 -20.62
C CYS A 319 -15.94 27.39 -20.50
N THR A 320 -16.99 27.56 -21.32
CA THR A 320 -17.87 28.74 -21.25
C THR A 320 -18.63 28.81 -19.93
N GLU A 321 -19.17 27.69 -19.46
CA GLU A 321 -19.85 27.63 -18.16
C GLU A 321 -18.89 27.97 -17.01
N ILE A 322 -17.67 27.40 -17.02
CA ILE A 322 -16.66 27.69 -15.99
C ILE A 322 -16.29 29.19 -15.99
N VAL A 323 -16.09 29.80 -17.16
CA VAL A 323 -15.81 31.24 -17.26
C VAL A 323 -16.98 32.06 -16.70
N LYS A 324 -18.21 31.72 -17.04
CA LYS A 324 -19.40 32.38 -16.50
C LYS A 324 -19.48 32.25 -14.97
N SER A 325 -19.35 31.04 -14.44
CA SER A 325 -19.33 30.79 -12.99
C SER A 325 -18.16 31.51 -12.29
N SER A 326 -17.02 31.66 -12.95
CA SER A 326 -15.87 32.39 -12.40
C SER A 326 -16.18 33.86 -12.14
N TYR A 327 -16.97 34.50 -13.01
CA TYR A 327 -17.43 35.87 -12.83
C TYR A 327 -18.54 35.96 -11.78
N GLU A 328 -19.50 35.04 -11.80
CA GLU A 328 -20.64 35.04 -10.86
C GLU A 328 -20.21 34.80 -9.41
N LEU A 329 -19.18 33.98 -9.18
CA LEU A 329 -18.71 33.59 -7.85
C LEU A 329 -17.48 34.38 -7.36
N ASP A 330 -17.02 35.36 -8.15
CA ASP A 330 -15.78 36.12 -7.93
C ASP A 330 -14.55 35.19 -7.71
N LEU A 331 -14.37 34.23 -8.63
CA LEU A 331 -13.28 33.25 -8.61
C LEU A 331 -12.39 33.44 -9.85
N PRO A 332 -11.46 34.40 -9.85
CA PRO A 332 -10.78 34.84 -11.07
C PRO A 332 -9.88 33.75 -11.69
N LEU A 333 -10.04 33.53 -12.99
CA LEU A 333 -9.10 32.78 -13.84
C LEU A 333 -7.83 33.60 -14.11
N THR A 334 -6.72 32.93 -14.43
CA THR A 334 -5.48 33.62 -14.81
C THR A 334 -5.58 34.23 -16.22
N GLU A 335 -4.73 35.22 -16.53
CA GLU A 335 -4.65 35.76 -17.90
C GLU A 335 -4.30 34.68 -18.93
N ASP A 336 -3.37 33.77 -18.58
CA ASP A 336 -3.03 32.61 -19.42
C ASP A 336 -4.26 31.75 -19.74
N GLN A 337 -5.13 31.51 -18.75
CA GLN A 337 -6.35 30.73 -18.93
C GLN A 337 -7.38 31.47 -19.80
N LYS A 338 -7.48 32.80 -19.68
CA LYS A 338 -8.31 33.61 -20.59
C LYS A 338 -7.81 33.51 -22.04
N VAL A 339 -6.49 33.56 -22.25
CA VAL A 339 -5.89 33.33 -23.59
C VAL A 339 -6.19 31.91 -24.10
N GLN A 340 -6.07 30.90 -23.24
CA GLN A 340 -6.43 29.52 -23.60
C GLN A 340 -7.91 29.39 -23.98
N PHE A 341 -8.81 30.08 -23.27
CA PHE A 341 -10.23 30.11 -23.62
C PHE A 341 -10.45 30.63 -25.05
N PHE A 342 -9.81 31.75 -25.41
CA PHE A 342 -9.87 32.27 -26.78
C PHE A 342 -9.33 31.27 -27.80
N ASN A 343 -8.24 30.57 -27.48
CA ASN A 343 -7.71 29.53 -28.37
C ASN A 343 -8.68 28.36 -28.56
N VAL A 344 -9.41 27.95 -27.52
CA VAL A 344 -10.47 26.94 -27.61
C VAL A 344 -11.61 27.44 -28.52
N LEU A 345 -12.06 28.69 -28.35
CA LEU A 345 -13.12 29.30 -29.17
C LEU A 345 -12.73 29.40 -30.65
N LEU A 346 -11.49 29.80 -30.93
CA LEU A 346 -10.95 29.97 -32.28
C LEU A 346 -10.48 28.65 -32.91
N ARG A 347 -10.58 27.53 -32.20
CA ARG A 347 -10.08 26.20 -32.62
C ARG A 347 -8.58 26.16 -32.94
N ASN A 348 -7.81 27.07 -32.35
CA ASN A 348 -6.37 27.13 -32.49
C ASN A 348 -5.69 25.92 -31.80
N PRO A 349 -4.49 25.51 -32.24
CA PRO A 349 -3.74 24.48 -31.53
C PRO A 349 -3.41 24.95 -30.11
N ILE A 350 -3.78 24.14 -29.12
CA ILE A 350 -3.43 24.36 -27.72
C ILE A 350 -2.08 23.69 -27.48
N GLU A 351 -1.09 24.45 -27.00
CA GLU A 351 0.16 23.86 -26.52
C GLU A 351 -0.16 22.93 -25.34
N LYS A 352 0.11 21.64 -25.51
CA LYS A 352 -0.10 20.64 -24.45
C LYS A 352 0.93 20.86 -23.34
N LYS A 353 0.60 21.72 -22.37
CA LYS A 353 1.20 21.61 -21.05
C LYS A 353 0.48 20.46 -20.34
N LEU A 354 1.20 19.41 -19.96
CA LEU A 354 0.68 18.43 -19.00
C LEU A 354 0.14 19.22 -17.80
N ILE A 355 -0.99 18.79 -17.23
CA ILE A 355 -1.45 19.29 -15.92
C ILE A 355 -0.43 18.79 -14.89
N THR A 356 0.70 19.48 -14.82
CA THR A 356 1.72 19.24 -13.81
C THR A 356 1.23 19.92 -12.54
N PRO A 357 1.42 19.29 -11.37
CA PRO A 357 1.20 19.99 -10.12
C PRO A 357 2.02 21.28 -10.16
N LEU A 358 1.35 22.43 -9.99
CA LEU A 358 2.03 23.72 -9.83
C LEU A 358 3.17 23.52 -8.82
N HIS A 359 4.38 23.86 -9.27
CA HIS A 359 5.65 23.60 -8.59
C HIS A 359 5.54 23.61 -7.05
N LYS A 360 6.02 22.51 -6.44
CA LYS A 360 6.27 22.31 -5.00
C LYS A 360 6.06 23.56 -4.15
N THR A 361 4.93 23.66 -3.47
CA THR A 361 4.93 24.38 -2.19
C THR A 361 5.79 23.57 -1.24
N VAL A 362 7.06 23.95 -1.12
CA VAL A 362 7.95 23.46 -0.06
C VAL A 362 7.41 24.02 1.25
N TYR A 363 6.43 23.34 1.82
CA TYR A 363 6.16 23.46 3.24
C TYR A 363 7.12 22.50 3.93
N PRO A 364 8.08 22.98 4.74
CA PRO A 364 8.74 22.10 5.68
C PRO A 364 7.66 21.67 6.68
N LEU A 365 7.11 20.47 6.51
CA LEU A 365 6.49 19.76 7.61
C LEU A 365 7.59 19.55 8.64
N LYS A 366 7.63 20.43 9.66
CA LYS A 366 8.34 20.13 10.89
C LYS A 366 7.53 19.05 11.59
N PHE A 367 8.02 17.83 11.52
CA PHE A 367 7.58 16.70 12.34
C PHE A 367 8.01 16.91 13.79
#